data_AF-C2KU71-F1
#
_entry.id   AF-C2KU71-F1
#
_cell.length_a   1.000
_cell.length_b   1.000
_cell.length_c   1.000
_cell.angle_alpha   90.00
_cell.angle_beta   90.00
_cell.angle_gamma   90.00
#
_symmetry.space_group_name_H-M   'P 1'
#
loop_
_entity.id
_entity.type
_entity.pdbx_description
1 polymer ?
#
loop_
_entity_poly.entity_id
_entity_poly.type
_entity_poly.pdbx_seq_one_letter_code
_entity_poly.pdbx_strand_id
1 'polypeptide(L)'
;EFLSFVEGEGQIKSRNENLEDVRLQYHDAQAHKNSLEKEQERVLALMDKAENLDQLLILENRLTEIRYQLENYGSQILEYDNRINFATLNLTLTEKSKPEAREQKEEGFKDRLKTGFKENLYGIKWFFEALLLLILVYSPQIIGIAAIALLLIFLHKREQKAREKKAKAMEQESLKEQDKNIK
;
A
#
# COMPACT_ATOMS: atom_id res chain seq x y z
N GLU A 1 -24.79 1.64 24.41
CA GLU A 1 -25.55 2.11 23.23
C GLU A 1 -24.67 2.86 22.23
N PHE A 2 -23.94 3.90 22.63
CA PHE A 2 -23.04 4.63 21.72
C PHE A 2 -21.86 3.79 21.20
N LEU A 3 -21.15 3.05 22.08
CA LEU A 3 -20.03 2.21 21.66
C LEU A 3 -20.46 1.17 20.62
N SER A 4 -21.57 0.47 20.87
CA SER A 4 -22.18 -0.49 19.95
C SER A 4 -22.56 0.12 18.60
N PHE A 5 -22.94 1.41 18.57
CA PHE A 5 -23.19 2.12 17.31
C PHE A 5 -21.88 2.35 16.53
N VAL A 6 -20.82 2.83 17.19
CA VAL A 6 -19.51 3.07 16.55
C VAL A 6 -18.88 1.77 16.03
N GLU A 7 -19.11 0.65 16.70
CA GLU A 7 -18.68 -0.68 16.22
C GLU A 7 -19.34 -1.09 14.90
N GLY A 8 -20.59 -0.67 14.66
CA GLY A 8 -21.33 -0.99 13.44
C GLY A 8 -20.92 -0.19 12.22
N GLU A 9 -20.48 1.06 12.42
CA GLU A 9 -20.21 2.02 11.34
C GLU A 9 -18.76 2.00 10.83
N GLY A 10 -17.85 1.23 11.47
CA GLY A 10 -16.44 1.25 11.09
C GLY A 10 -15.59 0.08 11.60
N GLN A 11 -14.36 -0.05 11.07
CA GLN A 11 -13.41 -1.05 11.54
C GLN A 11 -12.62 -0.52 12.74
N ILE A 12 -12.80 -1.13 13.91
CA ILE A 12 -12.03 -0.82 15.12
C ILE A 12 -10.58 -1.28 14.92
N LYS A 13 -9.63 -0.36 15.03
CA LYS A 13 -8.18 -0.67 14.96
C LYS A 13 -7.58 -0.97 16.33
N SER A 14 -8.02 -0.23 17.35
CA SER A 14 -7.57 -0.39 18.72
C SER A 14 -8.69 0.05 19.67
N ARG A 15 -8.79 -0.63 20.82
CA ARG A 15 -9.72 -0.31 21.89
C ARG A 15 -9.00 -0.48 23.22
N ASN A 16 -9.16 0.50 24.10
CA ASN A 16 -8.77 0.40 25.49
C ASN A 16 -9.95 0.87 26.35
N GLU A 17 -10.33 0.07 27.34
CA GLU A 17 -11.41 0.35 28.27
C GLU A 17 -10.86 0.22 29.69
N ASN A 18 -11.13 1.22 30.53
CA ASN A 18 -10.74 1.21 31.92
C ASN A 18 -11.95 1.55 32.78
N LEU A 19 -12.21 0.71 33.78
CA LEU A 19 -13.29 0.89 34.74
C LEU A 19 -12.67 1.05 36.12
N GLU A 20 -12.96 2.17 36.78
CA GLU A 20 -12.48 2.49 38.11
C GLU A 20 -13.67 2.49 39.08
N ASP A 21 -13.60 1.66 40.14
CA ASP A 21 -14.61 1.64 41.19
C ASP A 21 -14.29 2.72 42.24
N VAL A 22 -15.12 3.75 42.29
CA VAL A 22 -14.99 4.90 43.21
C VAL A 22 -15.97 4.84 44.38
N ARG A 23 -16.71 3.74 44.56
CA ARG A 23 -17.78 3.65 45.58
C ARG A 23 -17.26 3.81 47.01
N LEU A 24 -16.10 3.23 47.30
CA LEU A 24 -15.49 3.34 48.64
C LEU A 24 -15.08 4.79 48.92
N GLN A 25 -14.40 5.42 47.97
CA GLN A 25 -13.94 6.80 48.06
C GLN A 25 -15.12 7.78 48.20
N TYR A 26 -16.21 7.54 47.47
CA TYR A 26 -17.45 8.31 47.60
C TYR A 26 -18.03 8.21 49.02
N HIS A 27 -18.19 6.98 49.53
CA HIS A 27 -18.75 6.76 50.85
C HIS A 27 -17.87 7.36 51.95
N ASP A 28 -16.55 7.22 51.83
CA ASP A 28 -15.59 7.78 52.78
C ASP A 28 -15.63 9.32 52.76
N ALA A 29 -15.64 9.95 51.58
CA ALA A 29 -15.76 11.41 51.46
C ALA A 29 -17.07 11.93 52.08
N GLN A 30 -18.19 11.23 51.85
CA GLN A 30 -19.47 11.58 52.47
C GLN A 30 -19.45 11.41 54.00
N ALA A 31 -18.82 10.34 54.50
CA ALA A 31 -18.68 10.11 55.93
C ALA A 31 -17.81 11.20 56.59
N HIS A 32 -16.70 11.58 55.97
CA HIS A 32 -15.84 12.68 56.42
C HIS A 32 -16.58 14.01 56.44
N LYS A 33 -17.30 14.35 55.35
CA LYS A 33 -18.13 15.56 55.29
C LYS A 33 -19.14 15.61 56.43
N ASN A 34 -19.90 14.54 56.65
CA ASN A 34 -20.89 14.48 57.73
C ASN A 34 -20.25 14.63 59.13
N SER A 35 -19.03 14.10 59.31
CA SER A 35 -18.30 14.23 60.57
C SER A 35 -17.84 15.68 60.81
N LEU A 36 -17.39 16.36 59.76
CA LEU A 36 -16.99 17.76 59.78
C LEU A 36 -18.19 18.69 60.02
N GLU A 37 -19.36 18.41 59.45
CA GLU A 37 -20.60 19.16 59.72
C GLU A 37 -20.97 19.10 61.22
N LYS A 38 -20.91 17.92 61.83
CA LYS A 38 -21.13 17.76 63.28
C LYS A 38 -20.05 18.45 64.10
N GLU A 39 -18.81 18.47 63.61
CA GLU A 39 -17.74 19.22 64.28
C GLU A 39 -17.97 20.73 64.20
N GLN A 40 -18.42 21.23 63.04
CA GLN A 40 -18.79 22.62 62.84
C GLN A 40 -19.87 23.05 63.84
N GLU A 41 -20.93 22.27 63.99
CA GLU A 41 -22.00 22.53 64.97
C GLU A 41 -21.45 22.61 66.41
N ARG A 42 -20.55 21.69 66.78
CA ARG A 42 -19.91 21.71 68.10
C ARG A 42 -19.02 22.93 68.28
N VAL A 43 -18.24 23.31 67.27
CA VAL A 43 -17.38 24.50 67.32
C VAL A 43 -18.23 25.76 67.47
N LEU A 44 -19.31 25.90 66.70
CA LEU A 44 -20.25 27.02 66.83
C LEU A 44 -20.87 27.07 68.24
N ALA A 45 -21.30 25.93 68.78
CA ALA A 45 -21.84 25.87 70.14
C ALA A 45 -20.79 26.18 71.23
N LEU A 46 -19.50 25.97 70.97
CA LEU A 46 -18.41 26.38 71.84
C LEU A 46 -18.10 27.87 71.70
N MET A 47 -18.25 28.44 70.49
CA MET A 47 -18.10 29.89 70.26
C MET A 47 -19.16 30.68 71.01
N ASP A 48 -20.41 30.20 71.02
CA ASP A 48 -21.50 30.83 71.79
C ASP A 48 -21.25 30.87 73.31
N LYS A 49 -20.37 30.00 73.82
CA LYS A 49 -20.00 29.90 75.23
C LYS A 49 -18.63 30.51 75.55
N ALA A 50 -17.90 31.01 74.55
CA ALA A 50 -16.57 31.54 74.74
C ALA A 50 -16.63 32.93 75.40
N GLU A 51 -15.96 33.10 76.54
CA GLU A 51 -16.00 34.35 77.31
C GLU A 51 -14.80 35.27 77.03
N ASN A 52 -13.73 34.74 76.41
CA ASN A 52 -12.52 35.50 76.13
C ASN A 52 -12.15 35.50 74.64
N LEU A 53 -11.43 36.55 74.23
CA LEU A 53 -11.06 36.79 72.84
C LEU A 53 -10.09 35.73 72.31
N ASP A 54 -9.17 35.23 73.13
CA ASP A 54 -8.19 34.23 72.73
C ASP A 54 -8.87 32.90 72.34
N GLN A 55 -9.85 32.45 73.12
CA GLN A 55 -10.68 31.28 72.79
C GLN A 55 -11.47 31.49 71.50
N LEU A 56 -12.04 32.69 71.31
CA LEU A 56 -12.78 33.01 70.10
C LEU A 56 -11.89 32.93 68.86
N LEU A 57 -10.68 33.48 68.92
CA LEU A 57 -9.71 33.41 67.83
C LEU A 57 -9.31 31.97 67.49
N ILE A 58 -9.10 31.12 68.52
CA ILE A 58 -8.78 29.70 68.32
C ILE A 58 -9.94 28.98 67.62
N LEU A 59 -11.19 29.23 68.07
CA LEU A 59 -12.37 28.60 67.49
C LEU A 59 -12.66 29.08 66.07
N GLU A 60 -12.43 30.37 65.76
CA GLU A 60 -12.59 30.91 64.40
C GLU A 60 -11.57 30.30 63.43
N ASN A 61 -10.32 30.10 63.87
CA ASN A 61 -9.32 29.40 63.09
C ASN A 61 -9.74 27.96 62.80
N ARG A 62 -10.26 27.24 63.80
CA ARG A 62 -10.79 25.88 63.61
C ARG A 62 -12.00 25.86 62.68
N LEU A 63 -12.91 26.83 62.82
CA LEU A 63 -14.09 26.95 61.98
C LEU A 63 -13.70 27.21 60.51
N THR A 64 -12.70 28.04 60.27
CA THR A 64 -12.14 28.32 58.94
C THR A 64 -11.56 27.05 58.31
N GLU A 65 -10.79 26.29 59.09
CA GLU A 65 -10.24 25.01 58.64
C GLU A 65 -11.34 24.00 58.28
N ILE A 66 -12.36 23.85 59.14
CA ILE A 66 -13.50 22.96 58.90
C ILE A 66 -14.25 23.38 57.62
N ARG A 67 -14.49 24.68 57.42
CA ARG A 67 -15.15 25.19 56.20
C ARG A 67 -14.37 24.83 54.94
N TYR A 68 -13.05 25.03 54.95
CA TYR A 68 -12.19 24.65 53.83
C TYR A 68 -12.26 23.14 53.55
N GLN A 69 -12.21 22.31 54.60
CA GLN A 69 -12.31 20.87 54.45
C GLN A 69 -13.68 20.42 53.91
N LEU A 70 -14.78 21.03 54.38
CA LEU A 70 -16.12 20.77 53.87
C LEU A 70 -16.26 21.11 52.38
N GLU A 71 -15.70 22.24 51.95
CA GLU A 71 -15.69 22.64 50.53
C GLU A 71 -14.87 21.66 49.67
N ASN A 72 -13.71 21.23 50.18
CA ASN A 72 -12.86 20.27 49.50
C ASN A 72 -13.56 18.90 49.34
N TYR A 73 -14.12 18.35 50.42
CA TYR A 73 -14.86 17.07 50.35
C TYR A 73 -16.14 17.21 49.52
N GLY A 74 -16.83 18.36 49.59
CA GLY A 74 -17.96 18.65 48.72
C GLY A 74 -17.59 18.63 47.24
N SER A 75 -16.45 19.20 46.88
CA SER A 75 -15.93 19.19 45.51
C SER A 75 -15.55 17.77 45.04
N GLN A 76 -14.95 16.96 45.91
CA GLN A 76 -14.61 15.56 45.59
C GLN A 76 -15.87 14.71 45.35
N ILE A 77 -16.91 14.89 46.16
CA ILE A 77 -18.20 14.20 45.97
C ILE A 77 -18.81 14.56 44.61
N LEU A 78 -18.81 15.85 44.24
CA LEU A 78 -19.28 16.29 42.92
C LEU A 78 -18.46 15.69 41.77
N GLU A 79 -17.15 15.55 41.94
CA GLU A 79 -16.30 14.88 40.94
C GLU A 79 -16.69 13.41 40.77
N TYR A 80 -16.89 12.68 41.87
CA TYR A 80 -17.32 11.29 41.83
C TYR A 80 -18.72 11.13 41.21
N ASP A 81 -19.66 12.00 41.54
CA ASP A 81 -21.00 12.01 40.92
C ASP A 81 -20.89 12.19 39.39
N ASN A 82 -20.03 13.09 38.92
CA ASN A 82 -19.79 13.28 37.49
C ASN A 82 -19.18 12.03 36.84
N ARG A 83 -18.23 11.36 37.50
CA ARG A 83 -17.60 10.11 36.99
C ARG A 83 -18.58 8.93 36.97
N ILE A 84 -19.54 8.87 37.89
CA ILE A 84 -20.56 7.82 37.91
C ILE A 84 -21.61 8.06 36.82
N ASN A 85 -22.02 9.31 36.61
CA ASN A 85 -23.07 9.66 35.65
C ASN A 85 -22.58 9.68 34.19
N PHE A 86 -21.28 9.89 33.95
CA PHE A 86 -20.74 10.05 32.60
C PHE A 86 -19.54 9.14 32.34
N ALA A 87 -19.48 8.57 31.14
CA ALA A 87 -18.29 7.90 30.63
C ALA A 87 -17.48 8.86 29.75
N THR A 88 -16.19 9.00 30.00
CA THR A 88 -15.28 9.77 29.15
C THR A 88 -14.83 8.92 27.96
N LEU A 89 -15.10 9.37 26.74
CA LEU A 89 -14.74 8.67 25.51
C LEU A 89 -13.79 9.50 24.66
N ASN A 90 -12.60 8.94 24.40
CA ASN A 90 -11.62 9.52 23.48
C ASN A 90 -11.65 8.75 22.16
N LEU A 91 -12.06 9.42 21.08
CA LEU A 91 -12.22 8.80 19.75
C LEU A 91 -11.22 9.40 18.76
N THR A 92 -10.38 8.54 18.18
CA THR A 92 -9.52 8.90 17.05
C THR A 92 -10.02 8.18 15.81
N LEU A 93 -10.49 8.95 14.82
CA LEU A 93 -10.90 8.41 13.53
C LEU A 93 -9.78 8.61 12.51
N THR A 94 -9.44 7.53 11.80
CA THR A 94 -8.52 7.58 10.68
C THR A 94 -9.29 7.24 9.41
N GLU A 95 -9.30 8.15 8.44
CA GLU A 95 -9.84 7.85 7.11
C GLU A 95 -9.03 6.70 6.52
N LYS A 96 -9.73 5.69 6.01
CA LYS A 96 -9.08 4.64 5.23
C LYS A 96 -8.56 5.29 3.95
N SER A 97 -7.27 5.63 3.91
CA SER A 97 -6.62 5.99 2.66
C SER A 97 -6.98 4.89 1.66
N LYS A 98 -7.40 5.31 0.46
CA LYS A 98 -7.60 4.40 -0.67
C LYS A 98 -6.43 3.42 -0.63
N PRO A 99 -6.68 2.10 -0.74
CA PRO A 99 -5.60 1.12 -0.67
C PRO A 99 -4.50 1.66 -1.57
N GLU A 100 -3.37 2.01 -0.96
CA GLU A 100 -2.19 2.47 -1.68
C GLU A 100 -2.07 1.51 -2.84
N ALA A 101 -2.18 2.07 -4.05
CA ALA A 101 -2.34 1.34 -5.29
C ALA A 101 -1.47 0.11 -5.18
N ARG A 102 -2.15 -1.06 -5.03
CA ARG A 102 -1.59 -2.38 -4.67
C ARG A 102 -0.10 -2.28 -4.55
N GLU A 103 0.50 -2.39 -3.35
CA GLU A 103 1.94 -2.63 -3.16
C GLU A 103 2.42 -3.25 -4.46
N GLN A 104 3.04 -2.44 -5.31
CA GLN A 104 3.55 -2.94 -6.55
C GLN A 104 4.61 -3.85 -5.99
N LYS A 105 4.29 -5.15 -5.86
CA LYS A 105 5.28 -6.18 -5.65
C LYS A 105 6.31 -5.79 -6.66
N GLU A 106 7.42 -5.21 -6.19
CA GLU A 106 8.47 -4.80 -7.08
C GLU A 106 8.77 -6.09 -7.81
N GLU A 107 8.33 -6.17 -9.07
CA GLU A 107 8.43 -7.43 -9.78
C GLU A 107 9.90 -7.75 -9.74
N GLY A 108 10.25 -8.80 -8.99
CA GLY A 108 11.64 -9.15 -8.80
C GLY A 108 12.23 -9.33 -10.19
N PHE A 109 13.55 -9.15 -10.34
CA PHE A 109 14.22 -9.34 -11.63
C PHE A 109 13.75 -10.62 -12.37
N LYS A 110 13.47 -11.69 -11.61
CA LYS A 110 12.90 -12.95 -12.11
C LYS A 110 11.49 -12.83 -12.70
N ASP A 111 10.60 -12.04 -12.12
CA ASP A 111 9.24 -11.87 -12.61
C ASP A 111 9.22 -11.00 -13.87
N ARG A 112 10.01 -9.93 -13.91
CA ARG A 112 10.22 -9.12 -15.13
C ARG A 112 10.80 -9.94 -16.28
N LEU A 113 11.77 -10.81 -15.98
CA LEU A 113 12.34 -11.74 -16.98
C LEU A 113 11.29 -12.73 -17.51
N LYS A 114 10.46 -13.31 -16.64
CA LYS A 114 9.40 -14.24 -17.07
C LYS A 114 8.37 -13.54 -17.95
N THR A 115 7.97 -12.32 -17.60
CA THR A 115 7.02 -11.53 -18.39
C THR A 115 7.62 -11.15 -19.74
N GLY A 116 8.83 -10.59 -19.76
CA GLY A 116 9.52 -10.24 -21.01
C GLY A 116 9.81 -11.45 -21.91
N PHE A 117 10.09 -12.62 -21.34
CA PHE A 117 10.28 -13.86 -22.12
C PHE A 117 8.98 -14.34 -22.75
N LYS A 118 7.85 -14.29 -22.03
CA LYS A 118 6.53 -14.62 -22.58
C LYS A 118 6.14 -13.68 -23.71
N GLU A 119 6.34 -12.37 -23.53
CA GLU A 119 6.06 -11.38 -24.58
C GLU A 119 6.92 -11.61 -25.83
N ASN A 120 8.20 -11.95 -25.66
CA ASN A 120 9.07 -12.33 -26.78
C ASN A 120 8.57 -13.58 -27.52
N LEU A 121 8.09 -14.60 -26.80
CA LEU A 121 7.52 -15.79 -27.44
C LEU A 121 6.26 -15.48 -28.27
N TYR A 122 5.41 -14.55 -27.81
CA TYR A 122 4.28 -14.07 -28.61
C TYR A 122 4.74 -13.32 -29.86
N GLY A 123 5.78 -12.50 -29.76
CA GLY A 123 6.40 -11.83 -30.91
C GLY A 123 6.98 -12.82 -31.93
N ILE A 124 7.66 -13.87 -31.46
CA ILE A 124 8.20 -14.94 -32.33
C ILE A 124 7.06 -15.67 -33.04
N LYS A 125 5.96 -15.99 -32.34
CA LYS A 125 4.79 -16.61 -32.97
C LYS A 125 4.22 -15.73 -34.08
N TRP A 126 4.05 -14.44 -33.82
CA TRP A 126 3.59 -13.45 -34.81
C TRP A 126 4.52 -13.37 -36.03
N PHE A 127 5.84 -13.40 -35.82
CA PHE A 127 6.81 -13.41 -36.91
C PHE A 127 6.64 -14.63 -37.81
N PHE A 128 6.52 -15.84 -37.25
CA PHE A 128 6.33 -17.05 -38.05
C PHE A 128 4.98 -17.10 -38.76
N GLU A 129 3.92 -16.56 -38.15
CA GLU A 129 2.61 -16.45 -38.78
C GLU A 129 2.62 -15.48 -39.97
N ALA A 130 3.26 -14.31 -39.81
CA ALA A 130 3.48 -13.37 -40.89
C ALA A 130 4.36 -13.95 -42.00
N LEU A 131 5.41 -14.69 -41.65
CA LEU A 131 6.30 -15.35 -42.61
C LEU A 131 5.56 -16.41 -43.43
N LEU A 132 4.73 -17.23 -42.78
CA LEU A 132 3.89 -18.23 -43.46
C LEU A 132 2.88 -17.59 -44.40
N LEU A 133 2.21 -16.51 -43.98
CA LEU A 133 1.28 -15.76 -44.83
C LEU A 133 2.01 -15.15 -46.03
N LEU A 134 3.19 -14.58 -45.84
CA LEU A 134 3.99 -14.01 -46.93
C LEU A 134 4.36 -15.09 -47.96
N ILE A 135 4.83 -16.26 -47.50
CA ILE A 135 5.16 -17.38 -48.39
C ILE A 135 3.91 -17.87 -49.14
N LEU A 136 2.78 -17.98 -48.46
CA LEU A 136 1.54 -18.52 -49.07
C LEU A 136 0.95 -17.56 -50.11
N VAL A 137 0.80 -16.27 -49.75
CA VAL A 137 0.22 -15.23 -50.61
C VAL A 137 1.12 -14.92 -51.80
N TYR A 138 2.43 -14.78 -51.56
CA TYR A 138 3.40 -14.45 -52.62
C TYR A 138 4.04 -15.71 -53.25
N SER A 139 3.48 -16.90 -53.02
CA SER A 139 4.00 -18.15 -53.58
C SER A 139 4.18 -18.09 -55.11
N PRO A 140 3.25 -17.52 -55.91
CA PRO A 140 3.44 -17.45 -57.35
C PRO A 140 4.59 -16.53 -57.77
N GLN A 141 4.77 -15.40 -57.08
CA GLN A 141 5.81 -14.41 -57.38
C GLN A 141 7.19 -14.91 -56.96
N ILE A 142 7.31 -15.57 -55.80
CA ILE A 142 8.57 -16.15 -55.32
C ILE A 142 9.05 -17.26 -56.26
N ILE A 143 8.15 -18.16 -56.67
CA ILE A 143 8.46 -19.23 -57.64
C ILE A 143 8.83 -18.63 -59.00
N GLY A 144 8.10 -17.60 -59.45
CA GLY A 144 8.40 -16.90 -60.70
C GLY A 144 9.79 -16.26 -60.71
N ILE A 145 10.17 -15.54 -59.66
CA ILE A 145 11.51 -14.92 -59.53
C ILE A 145 12.59 -16.00 -59.46
N ALA A 146 12.38 -17.08 -58.70
CA ALA A 146 13.33 -18.18 -58.60
C ALA A 146 13.52 -18.88 -59.96
N ALA A 147 12.44 -19.09 -60.72
CA ALA A 147 12.50 -19.66 -62.07
C ALA A 147 13.26 -18.74 -63.04
N ILE A 148 12.99 -17.43 -63.02
CA ILE A 148 13.71 -16.44 -63.84
C ILE A 148 15.20 -16.42 -63.49
N ALA A 149 15.55 -16.41 -62.20
CA ALA A 149 16.95 -16.45 -61.75
C ALA A 149 17.66 -17.73 -62.23
N LEU A 150 17.03 -18.91 -62.10
CA LEU A 150 17.56 -20.17 -62.62
C LEU A 150 17.71 -20.15 -64.15
N LEU A 151 16.77 -19.54 -64.86
CA LEU A 151 16.80 -19.42 -66.32
C LEU A 151 17.97 -18.52 -66.77
N LEU A 152 18.17 -17.38 -66.10
CA LEU A 152 19.32 -16.49 -66.35
C LEU A 152 20.66 -17.18 -66.06
N ILE A 153 20.77 -17.93 -64.97
CA ILE A 153 21.96 -18.73 -64.64
C ILE A 153 22.20 -19.80 -65.70
N PHE A 154 21.15 -20.49 -66.14
CA PHE A 154 21.24 -21.52 -67.17
C PHE A 154 21.69 -20.94 -68.51
N LEU A 155 21.13 -19.81 -68.93
CA LEU A 155 21.53 -19.10 -70.16
C LEU A 155 22.99 -18.65 -70.10
N HIS A 156 23.43 -18.06 -68.98
CA HIS A 156 24.84 -17.69 -68.78
C HIS A 156 25.77 -18.89 -68.90
N LYS A 157 25.43 -20.04 -68.27
CA LYS A 157 26.22 -21.26 -68.39
C LYS A 157 26.21 -21.82 -69.83
N ARG A 158 25.11 -21.67 -70.56
CA ARG A 158 25.00 -22.12 -71.95
C ARG A 158 25.85 -21.28 -72.89
N GLU A 159 25.87 -19.97 -72.69
CA GLU A 159 26.74 -19.07 -73.43
C GLU A 159 28.22 -19.31 -73.13
N GLN A 160 28.60 -19.52 -71.87
CA GLN A 160 29.97 -19.88 -71.52
C GLN A 160 30.41 -21.17 -72.23
N LYS A 161 29.59 -22.23 -72.19
CA LYS A 161 29.89 -23.48 -72.90
C LYS A 161 29.92 -23.32 -74.42
N ALA A 162 29.10 -22.44 -75.00
CA ALA A 162 29.09 -22.16 -76.44
C ALA A 162 30.35 -21.38 -76.86
N ARG A 163 30.79 -20.41 -76.05
CA ARG A 163 32.04 -19.68 -76.25
C ARG A 163 33.26 -20.60 -76.13
N GLU A 164 33.27 -21.51 -75.14
CA GLU A 164 34.31 -22.53 -75.01
C GLU A 164 34.36 -23.47 -76.22
N LYS A 165 33.21 -23.92 -76.75
CA LYS A 165 33.17 -24.76 -77.96
C LYS A 165 33.61 -24.02 -79.21
N LYS A 166 33.23 -22.74 -79.39
CA LYS A 166 33.69 -21.92 -80.51
C LYS A 166 35.19 -21.64 -80.43
N ALA A 167 35.72 -21.35 -79.24
CA ALA A 167 37.16 -21.20 -79.03
C ALA A 167 37.92 -22.47 -79.42
N LYS A 168 37.44 -23.64 -78.98
CA LYS A 168 38.04 -24.94 -79.36
C LYS A 168 37.90 -25.27 -80.85
N ALA A 169 36.78 -24.89 -81.48
CA ALA A 169 36.57 -25.09 -82.91
C ALA A 169 37.47 -24.19 -83.76
N MET A 170 37.67 -22.93 -83.34
CA MET A 170 38.56 -21.97 -84.00
C MET A 170 40.03 -22.37 -83.83
N GLU A 171 40.40 -22.91 -82.66
CA GLU A 171 41.71 -23.54 -82.43
C GLU A 171 41.91 -24.77 -83.34
N GLN A 172 40.91 -25.65 -83.48
CA GLN A 172 40.98 -26.80 -84.38
C GLN A 172 40.99 -26.42 -85.87
N GLU A 173 40.32 -25.35 -86.29
CA GLU A 173 40.41 -24.82 -87.66
C GLU A 173 41.79 -24.21 -87.93
N SER A 174 42.36 -23.45 -86.98
CA SER A 174 43.72 -22.92 -87.14
C SER A 174 44.79 -24.01 -87.25
N LEU A 175 44.63 -25.13 -86.54
CA LEU A 175 45.53 -26.29 -86.63
C LEU A 175 45.39 -27.00 -87.99
N LYS A 176 44.17 -27.09 -88.53
CA LYS A 176 43.92 -27.67 -89.86
C LYS A 176 44.39 -26.77 -91.01
N GLU A 177 44.32 -25.44 -90.86
CA GLU A 177 44.89 -24.50 -91.83
C GLU A 177 46.42 -24.47 -91.79
N GLN A 178 47.04 -24.64 -90.61
CA GLN A 178 48.50 -24.81 -90.51
C GLN A 178 48.97 -26.11 -91.16
N ASP A 179 48.27 -27.23 -90.95
CA ASP A 179 48.62 -28.52 -91.59
C ASP A 179 48.41 -28.51 -93.11
N LYS A 180 47.53 -27.65 -93.64
CA LYS A 180 47.27 -27.51 -95.08
C LYS A 180 48.28 -26.61 -95.81
N ASN A 181 49.01 -25.76 -95.08
CA ASN A 181 50.08 -24.90 -95.60
C ASN A 181 51.49 -25.52 -95.49
N ILE A 182 51.62 -26.73 -94.93
CA ILE A 182 52.90 -27.46 -94.78
C ILE A 182 52.98 -28.68 -95.74
N LYS A 183 52.07 -28.79 -96.71
CA LYS A 183 52.06 -29.84 -97.75
C LYS A 183 52.24 -29.28 -99.15
#